data_AF-A0A2V9IB28-F1
#
_entry.id   AF-A0A2V9IB28-F1
#
_cell.length_a   1.000
_cell.length_b   1.000
_cell.length_c   1.000
_cell.angle_alpha   90.00
_cell.angle_beta   90.00
_cell.angle_gamma   90.00
#
_symmetry.space_group_name_H-M   'P 1'
#
loop_
_entity.id
_entity.type
_entity.pdbx_description
1 polymer ?
#
loop_
_entity_poly.entity_id
_entity_poly.type
_entity_poly.pdbx_seq_one_letter_code
_entity_poly.pdbx_strand_id
1 'polypeptide(L)'
;YEVQNASQPPRAFANPNGTFRFKLPSGARPPNVSVTGLMNMQLPQTPVAGKSPGEFSIGYALKPGRTTLTVDYEADYSAAKLLVGERVPYPIDHAELYIFPSTIAVDSPLFKPAGVDSKNSIQKLEADNLPGGASVEARLSGEAAVSPRSESGGAQHGEQAEEGQQEAPAGQGAEVKVVPDSMTRLAVPILACFLLVFLWALGVRVAKEWGRVKRRGAASVTGQAGRKRLSAKAERLLNSLADLDELFAAGKIVEKDYWKERLELKARLVENLKKGASLPLESYAGRRAPQ
;
A
#
# COMPACT_ATOMS: atom_id res chain seq x y z
N TYR A 1 17.29 9.90 6.33
CA TYR A 1 18.28 9.63 7.39
C TYR A 1 19.31 8.63 6.88
N GLU A 2 20.59 8.85 7.17
CA GLU A 2 21.64 7.84 6.99
C GLU A 2 22.21 7.51 8.37
N VAL A 3 22.20 6.22 8.74
CA VAL A 3 22.63 5.76 10.06
C VAL A 3 23.83 4.84 9.90
N GLN A 4 24.93 5.18 10.56
CA GLN A 4 26.15 4.38 10.56
C GLN A 4 26.24 3.54 11.83
N ASN A 5 26.25 2.21 11.69
CA ASN A 5 26.62 1.29 12.77
C ASN A 5 28.11 0.94 12.64
N ALA A 6 28.93 1.57 13.48
CA ALA A 6 30.38 1.37 13.54
C ALA A 6 30.83 0.39 14.65
N SER A 7 29.96 -0.53 15.08
CA SER A 7 30.27 -1.47 16.17
C SER A 7 31.52 -2.32 15.91
N GLN A 8 32.34 -2.47 16.96
CA GLN A 8 33.51 -3.35 16.98
C GLN A 8 33.42 -4.30 18.19
N PRO A 9 33.36 -5.63 17.99
CA PRO A 9 33.30 -6.33 16.70
C PRO A 9 31.99 -6.03 15.93
N PRO A 10 31.94 -6.27 14.59
CA PRO A 10 30.74 -6.01 13.79
C PRO A 10 29.52 -6.76 14.34
N ARG A 11 28.53 -6.00 14.85
CA ARG A 11 27.29 -6.55 15.41
C ARG A 11 26.09 -5.76 14.93
N ALA A 12 25.01 -6.47 14.61
CA ALA A 12 23.73 -5.82 14.36
C ALA A 12 23.20 -5.23 15.68
N PHE A 13 22.74 -3.98 15.62
CA PHE A 13 22.05 -3.35 16.73
C PHE A 13 20.53 -3.53 16.54
N ALA A 14 19.87 -4.09 17.55
CA ALA A 14 18.42 -4.25 17.59
C ALA A 14 17.95 -3.98 19.01
N ASN A 15 16.89 -3.18 19.15
CA ASN A 15 16.26 -2.89 20.42
C ASN A 15 14.79 -3.32 20.37
N PRO A 16 14.33 -4.23 21.27
CA PRO A 16 12.94 -4.67 21.29
C PRO A 16 11.94 -3.53 21.56
N ASN A 17 12.38 -2.42 22.15
CA ASN A 17 11.57 -1.23 22.38
C ASN A 17 11.63 -0.21 21.22
N GLY A 18 12.16 -0.58 20.06
CA GLY A 18 12.39 0.29 18.91
C GLY A 18 13.87 0.61 18.72
N THR A 19 14.42 0.17 17.58
CA THR A 19 15.85 0.29 17.26
C THR A 19 16.21 1.69 16.80
N PHE A 20 15.40 2.27 15.91
CA PHE A 20 15.57 3.65 15.44
C PHE A 20 14.34 4.45 15.84
N ARG A 21 14.56 5.67 16.33
CA ARG A 21 13.53 6.58 16.85
C ARG A 21 13.61 7.89 16.13
N PHE A 22 12.47 8.46 15.80
CA PHE A 22 12.37 9.75 15.15
C PHE A 22 11.11 10.46 15.61
N LYS A 23 11.04 11.75 15.34
CA LYS A 23 9.92 12.58 15.78
C LYS A 23 9.41 13.42 14.62
N LEU A 24 8.09 13.53 14.54
CA LEU A 24 7.40 14.35 13.54
C LEU A 24 6.86 15.63 14.19
N PRO A 25 6.68 16.72 13.39
CA PRO A 25 5.99 17.91 13.84
C PRO A 25 4.60 17.60 14.41
N SER A 26 4.15 18.42 15.36
CA SER A 26 2.80 18.33 15.92
C SER A 26 1.75 18.44 14.81
N GLY A 27 0.76 17.53 14.81
CA GLY A 27 -0.31 17.53 13.80
C GLY A 27 0.07 16.86 12.48
N ALA A 28 1.28 16.32 12.34
CA ALA A 28 1.64 15.49 11.20
C ALA A 28 0.78 14.21 11.14
N ARG A 29 0.44 13.79 9.92
CA ARG A 29 -0.20 12.50 9.68
C ARG A 29 0.79 11.35 9.96
N PRO A 30 0.30 10.12 10.20
CA PRO A 30 1.17 8.96 10.36
C PRO A 30 2.14 8.83 9.17
N PRO A 31 3.44 8.61 9.43
CA PRO A 31 4.45 8.59 8.37
C PRO A 31 4.41 7.28 7.58
N ASN A 32 4.80 7.34 6.31
CA ASN A 32 5.33 6.19 5.61
C ASN A 32 6.83 6.06 5.93
N VAL A 33 7.28 4.87 6.31
CA VAL A 33 8.66 4.65 6.70
C VAL A 33 9.21 3.49 5.91
N SER A 34 10.43 3.62 5.44
CA SER A 34 11.07 2.55 4.68
C SER A 34 12.58 2.58 4.78
N VAL A 35 13.19 1.40 4.75
CA VAL A 35 14.65 1.23 4.78
C VAL A 35 15.13 0.82 3.41
N THR A 36 16.19 1.44 2.91
CA THR A 36 16.84 1.04 1.68
C THR A 36 17.64 -0.23 1.92
N GLY A 37 17.18 -1.34 1.32
CA GLY A 37 17.80 -2.65 1.37
C GLY A 37 18.89 -2.85 0.32
N LEU A 38 19.30 -4.10 0.15
CA LEU A 38 20.25 -4.49 -0.90
C LEU A 38 19.68 -4.16 -2.29
N MET A 39 20.56 -3.79 -3.22
CA MET A 39 20.19 -3.38 -4.59
C MET A 39 19.26 -2.13 -4.66
N ASN A 40 19.35 -1.23 -3.68
CA ASN A 40 18.58 0.01 -3.62
C ASN A 40 17.04 -0.19 -3.54
N MET A 41 16.61 -1.37 -3.08
CA MET A 41 15.20 -1.71 -2.95
C MET A 41 14.63 -1.13 -1.65
N GLN A 42 13.52 -0.41 -1.75
CA GLN A 42 12.88 0.21 -0.59
C GLN A 42 12.01 -0.81 0.15
N LEU A 43 12.34 -1.09 1.41
CA LEU A 43 11.62 -2.04 2.26
C LEU A 43 10.72 -1.29 3.25
N PRO A 44 9.38 -1.31 3.07
CA PRO A 44 8.45 -0.66 3.97
C PRO A 44 8.60 -1.17 5.41
N GLN A 45 8.51 -0.25 6.37
CA GLN A 45 8.55 -0.51 7.80
C GLN A 45 7.26 0.02 8.43
N THR A 46 6.75 -0.69 9.43
CA THR A 46 5.62 -0.22 10.23
C THR A 46 6.15 0.58 11.42
N PRO A 47 5.98 1.91 11.47
CA PRO A 47 6.36 2.70 12.63
C PRO A 47 5.42 2.41 13.80
N VAL A 48 5.99 2.29 14.99
CA VAL A 48 5.27 2.15 16.26
C VAL A 48 5.32 3.47 17.00
N ALA A 49 4.16 3.96 17.45
CA ALA A 49 4.07 5.19 18.23
C ALA A 49 4.84 5.06 19.56
N GLY A 50 5.54 6.13 19.93
CA GLY A 50 6.30 6.26 21.17
C GLY A 50 5.43 6.71 22.35
N LYS A 51 6.09 7.19 23.41
CA LYS A 51 5.40 7.63 24.65
C LYS A 51 4.92 9.07 24.54
N SER A 52 5.59 9.89 23.75
CA SER A 52 5.26 11.30 23.55
C SER A 52 4.57 11.52 22.19
N PRO A 53 3.68 12.53 22.06
CA PRO A 53 3.07 12.88 20.79
C PRO A 53 4.11 13.11 19.69
N GLY A 54 3.88 12.55 18.51
CA GLY A 54 4.77 12.66 17.36
C GLY A 54 6.02 11.77 17.41
N GLU A 55 6.30 11.09 18.52
CA GLU A 55 7.40 10.13 18.63
C GLU A 55 7.04 8.82 17.94
N PHE A 56 7.94 8.31 17.11
CA PHE A 56 7.81 7.01 16.43
C PHE A 56 9.11 6.22 16.51
N SER A 57 8.99 4.91 16.39
CA SER A 57 10.14 4.01 16.30
C SER A 57 9.92 2.89 15.30
N ILE A 58 11.00 2.35 14.76
CA ILE A 58 10.99 1.11 13.97
C ILE A 58 11.88 0.06 14.61
N GLY A 59 11.45 -1.20 14.51
CA GLY A 59 12.20 -2.37 15.01
C GLY A 59 13.28 -2.88 14.06
N TYR A 60 13.57 -2.17 12.96
CA TYR A 60 14.55 -2.62 11.97
C TYR A 60 15.95 -2.77 12.60
N ALA A 61 16.56 -3.95 12.46
CA ALA A 61 17.91 -4.20 12.98
C ALA A 61 18.96 -3.47 12.12
N LEU A 62 19.73 -2.58 12.73
CA LEU A 62 20.78 -1.83 12.07
C LEU A 62 22.03 -2.71 11.96
N LYS A 63 22.28 -3.26 10.77
CA LYS A 63 23.47 -4.05 10.47
C LYS A 63 24.73 -3.17 10.51
N PRO A 64 25.93 -3.74 10.73
CA PRO A 64 27.18 -3.01 10.59
C PRO A 64 27.27 -2.32 9.23
N GLY A 65 27.75 -1.07 9.22
CA GLY A 65 27.78 -0.22 8.03
C GLY A 65 26.66 0.82 7.99
N ARG A 66 26.39 1.34 6.79
CA ARG A 66 25.42 2.40 6.54
C ARG A 66 24.04 1.82 6.25
N THR A 67 23.01 2.39 6.88
CA THR A 67 21.61 2.10 6.61
C THR A 67 20.89 3.40 6.25
N THR A 68 20.21 3.43 5.11
CA THR A 68 19.40 4.59 4.71
C THR A 68 17.94 4.34 5.08
N LEU A 69 17.34 5.32 5.75
CA LEU A 69 15.95 5.32 6.18
C LEU A 69 15.25 6.55 5.62
N THR A 70 14.11 6.32 4.98
CA THR A 70 13.20 7.36 4.47
C THR A 70 11.98 7.42 5.36
N VAL A 71 11.58 8.65 5.71
CA VAL A 71 10.39 8.94 6.49
C VAL A 71 9.63 10.02 5.73
N ASP A 72 8.49 9.65 5.16
CA ASP A 72 7.62 10.53 4.40
C ASP A 72 6.38 10.85 5.23
N TYR A 73 6.02 12.13 5.32
CA TYR A 73 4.87 12.56 6.09
C TYR A 73 4.23 13.82 5.50
N GLU A 74 2.96 14.01 5.83
CA GLU A 74 2.23 15.24 5.55
C GLU A 74 1.98 15.99 6.87
N ALA A 75 2.14 17.31 6.86
CA ALA A 75 1.84 18.18 7.99
C ALA A 75 0.98 19.36 7.52
N ASP A 76 0.21 19.93 8.44
CA ASP A 76 -0.59 21.12 8.15
C ASP A 76 0.32 22.35 7.98
N TYR A 77 0.22 22.98 6.81
CA TYR A 77 0.94 24.21 6.45
C TYR A 77 -0.04 25.38 6.16
N SER A 78 -1.34 25.23 6.47
CA SER A 78 -2.39 26.20 6.09
C SER A 78 -2.17 27.62 6.65
N ALA A 79 -1.45 27.77 7.77
CA ALA A 79 -1.11 29.07 8.35
C ALA A 79 0.13 29.73 7.70
N ALA A 80 0.61 29.21 6.56
CA ALA A 80 1.86 29.61 5.90
C ALA A 80 3.08 29.56 6.85
N LYS A 81 3.02 28.64 7.82
CA LYS A 81 4.02 28.45 8.87
C LYS A 81 4.07 26.98 9.28
N LEU A 82 5.28 26.47 9.50
CA LEU A 82 5.49 25.14 10.07
C LEU A 82 6.77 25.13 10.89
N LEU A 83 6.68 24.60 12.11
CA LEU A 83 7.88 24.27 12.89
C LEU A 83 8.30 22.86 12.53
N VAL A 84 9.43 22.74 11.84
CA VAL A 84 10.05 21.46 11.49
C VAL A 84 11.12 21.15 12.52
N GLY A 85 11.05 19.93 13.05
CA GLY A 85 12.10 19.36 13.86
C GLY A 85 11.86 19.47 15.36
N GLU A 86 12.55 18.59 16.06
CA GLU A 86 12.49 18.46 17.51
C GLU A 86 13.80 17.88 18.01
N ARG A 87 13.90 17.67 19.32
CA ARG A 87 15.06 17.09 19.98
C ARG A 87 15.43 15.74 19.36
N VAL A 88 16.52 15.69 18.60
CA VAL A 88 16.99 14.46 17.98
C VAL A 88 17.73 13.64 19.04
N PRO A 89 17.38 12.36 19.28
CA PRO A 89 17.97 11.58 20.36
C PRO A 89 19.41 11.10 20.08
N TYR A 90 19.93 11.33 18.87
CA TYR A 90 21.22 10.85 18.40
C TYR A 90 22.13 12.03 17.99
N PRO A 91 23.46 11.90 18.15
CA PRO A 91 24.39 12.83 17.52
C PRO A 91 24.25 12.74 15.99
N ILE A 92 24.41 13.87 15.31
CA ILE A 92 24.36 13.97 13.84
C ILE A 92 25.66 14.61 13.36
N ASP A 93 26.40 13.88 12.51
CA ASP A 93 27.64 14.39 11.93
C ASP A 93 27.36 15.52 10.92
N HIS A 94 26.36 15.32 10.06
CA HIS A 94 25.95 16.27 9.02
C HIS A 94 24.43 16.20 8.77
N ALA A 95 23.79 17.35 8.63
CA ALA A 95 22.37 17.50 8.35
C ALA A 95 22.16 18.47 7.18
N GLU A 96 21.36 18.04 6.21
CA GLU A 96 20.95 18.86 5.06
C GLU A 96 19.44 19.07 5.10
N LEU A 97 19.01 20.30 4.81
CA LEU A 97 17.62 20.67 4.68
C LEU A 97 17.39 21.25 3.28
N TYR A 98 16.56 20.55 2.50
CA TYR A 98 16.15 20.96 1.16
C TYR A 98 14.71 21.44 1.19
N ILE A 99 14.47 22.62 0.66
CA ILE A 99 13.16 23.28 0.76
C ILE A 99 12.70 23.71 -0.62
N PHE A 100 11.47 23.32 -0.94
CA PHE A 100 10.77 23.69 -2.15
C PHE A 100 9.41 24.30 -1.78
N PRO A 101 9.02 25.45 -2.37
CA PRO A 101 9.83 26.30 -3.25
C PRO A 101 10.91 27.08 -2.47
N SER A 102 11.93 27.57 -3.17
CA SER A 102 13.02 28.38 -2.58
C SER A 102 12.58 29.77 -2.08
N THR A 103 11.29 30.11 -2.22
CA THR A 103 10.67 31.31 -1.67
C THR A 103 10.24 31.15 -0.20
N ILE A 104 10.25 29.93 0.33
CA ILE A 104 9.97 29.67 1.74
C ILE A 104 11.12 30.18 2.61
N ALA A 105 10.82 31.09 3.52
CA ALA A 105 11.77 31.60 4.50
C ALA A 105 12.00 30.58 5.62
N VAL A 106 13.25 30.46 6.05
CA VAL A 106 13.71 29.53 7.08
C VAL A 106 14.37 30.30 8.20
N ASP A 107 13.81 30.20 9.40
CA ASP A 107 14.44 30.67 10.63
C ASP A 107 14.91 29.47 11.45
N SER A 108 16.23 29.34 11.62
CA SER A 108 16.84 28.26 12.40
C SER A 108 18.12 28.75 13.09
N PRO A 109 18.36 28.38 14.35
CA PRO A 109 19.62 28.68 15.04
C PRO A 109 20.79 27.80 14.56
N LEU A 110 20.52 26.66 13.90
CA LEU A 110 21.54 25.67 13.54
C LEU A 110 21.83 25.62 12.04
N PHE A 111 20.78 25.68 11.21
CA PHE A 111 20.93 25.58 9.77
C PHE A 111 21.44 26.88 9.16
N LYS A 112 22.48 26.78 8.33
CA LYS A 112 23.05 27.89 7.58
C LYS A 112 22.76 27.70 6.09
N PRO A 113 22.51 28.78 5.32
CA PRO A 113 22.34 28.68 3.88
C PRO A 113 23.57 28.06 3.21
N ALA A 114 23.36 27.04 2.38
CA ALA A 114 24.42 26.30 1.66
C ALA A 114 24.30 26.40 0.13
N GLY A 115 23.21 26.98 -0.39
CA GLY A 115 23.03 27.25 -1.81
C GLY A 115 21.57 27.31 -2.23
N VAL A 116 21.34 27.72 -3.48
CA VAL A 116 20.02 27.72 -4.11
C VAL A 116 20.15 27.13 -5.50
N ASP A 117 19.34 26.12 -5.80
CA ASP A 117 19.14 25.60 -7.15
C ASP A 117 17.96 26.35 -7.79
N SER A 118 18.28 27.39 -8.55
CA SER A 118 17.28 28.20 -9.25
C SER A 118 16.54 27.45 -10.35
N LYS A 119 17.06 26.32 -10.86
CA LYS A 119 16.38 25.55 -11.92
C LYS A 119 15.24 24.72 -11.36
N ASN A 120 15.43 24.16 -10.16
CA ASN A 120 14.44 23.34 -9.47
C ASN A 120 13.67 24.11 -8.38
N SER A 121 13.98 25.40 -8.18
CA SER A 121 13.44 26.24 -7.11
C SER A 121 13.64 25.61 -5.72
N ILE A 122 14.84 25.10 -5.44
CA ILE A 122 15.19 24.45 -4.16
C ILE A 122 16.23 25.28 -3.43
N GLN A 123 15.99 25.60 -2.16
CA GLN A 123 17.02 26.13 -1.27
C GLN A 123 17.63 24.99 -0.44
N LYS A 124 18.96 25.00 -0.30
CA LYS A 124 19.71 24.08 0.55
C LYS A 124 20.23 24.82 1.79
N LEU A 125 20.04 24.21 2.96
CA LEU A 125 20.68 24.60 4.21
C LEU A 125 21.41 23.42 4.83
N GLU A 126 22.47 23.70 5.59
CA GLU A 126 23.32 22.68 6.20
C GLU A 126 23.61 22.99 7.68
N ALA A 127 23.82 21.93 8.46
CA ALA A 127 24.29 21.99 9.84
C ALA A 127 25.20 20.80 10.13
N ASP A 128 26.26 21.01 10.91
CA ASP A 128 27.29 20.01 11.19
C ASP A 128 27.46 19.76 12.69
N ASN A 129 27.94 18.57 13.04
CA ASN A 129 28.38 18.19 14.38
C ASN A 129 27.35 18.51 15.49
N LEU A 130 26.11 18.07 15.30
CA LEU A 130 25.02 18.29 16.25
C LEU A 130 25.09 17.26 17.38
N PRO A 131 25.16 17.68 18.66
CA PRO A 131 25.21 16.74 19.77
C PRO A 131 23.88 15.99 19.92
N GLY A 132 23.94 14.78 20.48
CA GLY A 132 22.72 14.04 20.84
C GLY A 132 21.87 14.84 21.83
N GLY A 133 20.56 14.94 21.56
CA GLY A 133 19.64 15.76 22.33
C GLY A 133 19.61 17.24 21.92
N ALA A 134 20.31 17.65 20.86
CA ALA A 134 20.17 18.99 20.29
C ALA A 134 18.74 19.23 19.78
N SER A 135 18.21 20.45 20.01
CA SER A 135 16.97 20.89 19.36
C SER A 135 17.29 21.28 17.93
N VAL A 136 16.95 20.40 16.98
CA VAL A 136 17.08 20.69 15.55
C VAL A 136 15.76 21.27 15.10
N GLU A 137 15.63 22.59 15.18
CA GLU A 137 14.40 23.32 14.85
C GLU A 137 14.62 24.25 13.65
N ALA A 138 13.66 24.24 12.73
CA ALA A 138 13.56 25.17 11.62
C ALA A 138 12.13 25.65 11.49
N ARG A 139 11.91 26.96 11.59
CA ARG A 139 10.62 27.60 11.33
C ARG A 139 10.55 27.94 9.85
N LEU A 140 9.65 27.27 9.15
CA LEU A 140 9.32 27.54 7.77
C LEU A 140 8.19 28.56 7.72
N SER A 141 8.29 29.54 6.83
CA SER A 141 7.23 30.52 6.61
C SER A 141 7.20 31.03 5.17
N GLY A 142 6.01 31.41 4.69
CA GLY A 142 5.80 31.92 3.34
C GLY A 142 4.83 31.06 2.53
N GLU A 143 4.57 31.49 1.29
CA GLU A 143 3.60 30.85 0.41
C GLU A 143 4.11 29.49 -0.09
N ALA A 144 3.35 28.43 0.18
CA ALA A 144 3.66 27.10 -0.32
C ALA A 144 3.44 27.02 -1.84
N ALA A 145 4.20 26.16 -2.51
CA ALA A 145 3.85 25.81 -3.87
C ALA A 145 2.48 25.12 -3.89
N VAL A 146 1.64 25.49 -4.86
CA VAL A 146 0.38 24.78 -5.12
C VAL A 146 0.75 23.38 -5.59
N SER A 147 0.73 22.39 -4.68
CA SER A 147 0.85 21.00 -5.10
C SER A 147 -0.41 20.62 -5.90
N PRO A 148 -0.29 20.01 -7.10
CA PRO A 148 -1.43 19.36 -7.70
C PRO A 148 -1.85 18.25 -6.74
N ARG A 149 -2.98 18.47 -6.07
CA ARG A 149 -3.64 17.48 -5.22
C ARG A 149 -3.72 16.20 -6.05
N SER A 150 -3.10 15.11 -5.59
CA SER A 150 -3.32 13.81 -6.20
C SER A 150 -4.81 13.51 -6.07
N GLU A 151 -5.54 13.65 -7.18
CA GLU A 151 -6.92 13.23 -7.30
C GLU A 151 -6.95 11.72 -7.11
N SER A 152 -7.18 11.30 -5.87
CA SER A 152 -7.75 9.99 -5.59
C SER A 152 -9.09 9.94 -6.31
N GLY A 153 -9.16 9.09 -7.33
CA GLY A 153 -10.32 8.95 -8.21
C GLY A 153 -11.64 8.85 -7.46
N GLY A 154 -12.53 9.79 -7.76
CA GLY A 154 -13.92 9.81 -7.37
C GLY A 154 -14.68 10.60 -8.42
N ALA A 155 -15.11 9.91 -9.47
CA ALA A 155 -15.85 10.49 -10.57
C ALA A 155 -17.33 10.70 -10.21
N GLN A 156 -17.87 11.80 -10.76
CA GLN A 156 -19.29 12.15 -11.00
C GLN A 156 -20.03 12.72 -9.77
N HIS A 157 -20.74 13.85 -9.86
CA HIS A 157 -21.61 14.29 -10.96
C HIS A 157 -21.94 15.79 -10.82
N GLY A 158 -22.05 16.52 -11.94
CA GLY A 158 -22.64 17.87 -11.96
C GLY A 158 -22.32 18.66 -13.22
N GLU A 159 -23.08 18.45 -14.30
CA GLU A 159 -23.08 19.31 -15.50
C GLU A 159 -24.53 19.59 -15.91
N GLN A 160 -24.92 20.86 -15.92
CA GLN A 160 -25.98 21.46 -16.74
C GLN A 160 -25.41 22.83 -17.16
N ALA A 161 -25.02 23.00 -18.43
CA ALA A 161 -25.84 23.50 -19.56
C ALA A 161 -26.27 24.96 -19.34
N GLU A 162 -26.23 25.91 -20.27
CA GLU A 162 -25.68 26.09 -21.63
C GLU A 162 -25.91 27.59 -21.93
N GLU A 163 -25.14 28.17 -22.87
CA GLU A 163 -25.44 29.32 -23.75
C GLU A 163 -26.01 30.64 -23.14
N GLY A 164 -25.42 31.83 -23.30
CA GLY A 164 -24.86 32.43 -24.51
C GLY A 164 -25.86 33.41 -25.11
N GLN A 165 -25.58 34.73 -25.10
CA GLN A 165 -26.19 35.64 -26.09
C GLN A 165 -25.38 36.93 -26.32
N GLN A 166 -25.37 37.30 -27.60
CA GLN A 166 -24.60 38.33 -28.30
C GLN A 166 -25.03 39.77 -27.97
N GLU A 167 -24.13 40.74 -28.11
CA GLU A 167 -24.13 41.74 -29.20
C GLU A 167 -23.04 42.81 -28.99
N ALA A 168 -22.40 43.23 -30.08
CA ALA A 168 -21.40 44.31 -30.14
C ALA A 168 -22.10 45.68 -30.38
N PRO A 169 -21.45 46.86 -30.22
CA PRO A 169 -20.49 47.30 -31.23
C PRO A 169 -19.32 48.24 -30.80
N ALA A 170 -18.30 48.23 -31.67
CA ALA A 170 -17.40 49.32 -32.11
C ALA A 170 -16.43 50.04 -31.15
N GLY A 171 -15.12 49.89 -31.44
CA GLY A 171 -14.09 50.90 -31.11
C GLY A 171 -12.66 50.37 -30.98
N GLN A 172 -11.86 50.50 -32.05
CA GLN A 172 -10.39 50.69 -32.13
C GLN A 172 -9.44 50.05 -31.09
N GLY A 173 -8.51 49.20 -31.57
CA GLY A 173 -7.22 48.91 -30.93
C GLY A 173 -6.81 47.42 -30.86
N ALA A 174 -5.74 47.07 -31.58
CA ALA A 174 -4.85 45.89 -31.45
C ALA A 174 -5.39 44.57 -30.84
N GLU A 175 -5.59 43.51 -31.65
CA GLU A 175 -5.48 42.13 -31.15
C GLU A 175 -5.27 41.05 -32.23
N VAL A 176 -4.66 39.97 -31.76
CA VAL A 176 -4.09 38.77 -32.39
C VAL A 176 -5.06 38.00 -33.29
N LYS A 177 -4.62 37.69 -34.51
CA LYS A 177 -5.33 36.85 -35.48
C LYS A 177 -5.19 35.37 -35.12
N VAL A 178 -6.16 34.82 -34.40
CA VAL A 178 -6.36 33.36 -34.27
C VAL A 178 -7.28 32.92 -35.41
N VAL A 179 -6.76 32.09 -36.30
CA VAL A 179 -7.55 31.46 -37.36
C VAL A 179 -8.29 30.26 -36.76
N PRO A 180 -9.61 30.06 -37.01
CA PRO A 180 -10.31 28.88 -36.54
C PRO A 180 -9.76 27.62 -37.21
N ASP A 181 -9.27 26.69 -36.39
CA ASP A 181 -8.75 25.39 -36.82
C ASP A 181 -9.88 24.50 -37.35
N SER A 182 -9.58 23.78 -38.42
CA SER A 182 -10.51 23.00 -39.25
C SER A 182 -10.65 21.53 -38.77
N MET A 183 -10.13 21.22 -37.58
CA MET A 183 -10.10 19.87 -37.00
C MET A 183 -11.44 19.38 -36.41
N THR A 184 -12.44 20.22 -36.20
CA THR A 184 -13.71 19.80 -35.57
C THR A 184 -14.69 19.16 -36.56
N ARG A 185 -14.50 19.34 -37.87
CA ARG A 185 -15.46 18.87 -38.89
C ARG A 185 -15.29 17.38 -39.25
N LEU A 186 -14.11 16.80 -38.96
CA LEU A 186 -13.80 15.38 -39.17
C LEU A 186 -13.93 14.54 -37.89
N ALA A 187 -13.97 15.17 -36.71
CA ALA A 187 -14.11 14.47 -35.44
C ALA A 187 -15.45 13.72 -35.31
N VAL A 188 -16.55 14.33 -35.77
CA VAL A 188 -17.91 13.78 -35.67
C VAL A 188 -18.09 12.47 -36.47
N PRO A 189 -17.71 12.39 -37.77
CA PRO A 189 -17.82 11.12 -38.50
C PRO A 189 -16.86 10.03 -37.99
N ILE A 190 -15.67 10.40 -37.49
CA ILE A 190 -14.71 9.44 -36.93
C ILE A 190 -15.24 8.83 -35.61
N LEU A 191 -15.80 9.66 -34.73
CA LEU A 191 -16.40 9.21 -33.48
C LEU A 191 -17.57 8.24 -33.73
N ALA A 192 -18.44 8.56 -34.69
CA ALA A 192 -19.57 7.70 -35.06
C ALA A 192 -19.10 6.32 -35.57
N CYS A 193 -18.00 6.29 -36.34
CA CYS A 193 -17.43 5.05 -36.86
C CYS A 193 -16.84 4.18 -35.74
N PHE A 194 -16.12 4.79 -34.77
CA PHE A 194 -15.61 4.08 -33.59
C PHE A 194 -16.73 3.52 -32.72
N LEU A 195 -17.82 4.28 -32.51
CA LEU A 195 -18.97 3.84 -31.72
C LEU A 195 -19.65 2.62 -32.33
N LEU A 196 -19.79 2.59 -33.66
CA LEU A 196 -20.37 1.45 -34.38
C LEU A 196 -19.52 0.18 -34.22
N VAL A 197 -18.19 0.29 -34.34
CA VAL A 197 -17.26 -0.83 -34.13
C VAL A 197 -17.30 -1.29 -32.67
N PHE A 198 -17.41 -0.37 -31.72
CA PHE A 198 -17.48 -0.69 -30.29
C PHE A 198 -18.78 -1.44 -29.94
N LEU A 199 -19.92 -1.00 -30.47
CA LEU A 199 -21.21 -1.67 -30.26
C LEU A 199 -21.24 -3.06 -30.91
N TRP A 200 -20.63 -3.21 -32.09
CA TRP A 200 -20.49 -4.52 -32.74
C TRP A 200 -19.58 -5.46 -31.92
N ALA A 201 -18.45 -4.95 -31.41
CA ALA A 201 -17.54 -5.71 -30.56
C ALA A 201 -18.17 -6.10 -29.21
N LEU A 202 -18.96 -5.22 -28.59
CA LEU A 202 -19.73 -5.56 -27.38
C LEU A 202 -20.81 -6.61 -27.67
N GLY A 203 -21.53 -6.48 -28.78
CA GLY A 203 -22.55 -7.46 -29.19
C GLY A 203 -21.99 -8.87 -29.36
N VAL A 204 -20.82 -9.00 -30.01
CA VAL A 204 -20.11 -10.28 -30.17
C VAL A 204 -19.60 -10.81 -28.83
N ARG A 205 -19.18 -9.95 -27.90
CA ARG A 205 -18.68 -10.35 -26.58
C ARG A 205 -19.79 -10.82 -25.64
N VAL A 206 -20.94 -10.14 -25.64
CA VAL A 206 -22.12 -10.53 -24.84
C VAL A 206 -22.72 -11.85 -25.33
N ALA A 207 -22.82 -12.06 -26.65
CA ALA A 207 -23.30 -13.33 -27.21
C ALA A 207 -22.36 -14.52 -26.88
N LYS A 208 -21.05 -14.29 -26.80
CA LYS A 208 -20.04 -15.30 -26.46
C LYS A 208 -19.99 -15.65 -24.97
N GLU A 209 -20.46 -14.76 -24.09
CA GLU A 209 -20.45 -14.99 -22.64
C GLU A 209 -21.75 -15.57 -22.08
N TRP A 210 -22.91 -15.37 -22.74
CA TRP A 210 -24.16 -16.01 -22.34
C TRP A 210 -24.18 -17.54 -22.54
N GLY A 211 -23.43 -18.06 -23.51
CA GLY A 211 -23.25 -19.52 -23.68
C GLY A 211 -22.44 -20.19 -22.57
N ARG A 212 -21.56 -19.46 -21.86
CA ARG A 212 -20.70 -19.99 -20.79
C ARG A 212 -21.37 -19.96 -19.41
N VAL A 213 -22.30 -19.04 -19.16
CA VAL A 213 -22.99 -18.91 -17.86
C VAL A 213 -24.01 -20.03 -17.65
N LYS A 214 -24.75 -20.46 -18.69
CA LYS A 214 -25.69 -21.60 -18.57
C LYS A 214 -25.02 -22.94 -18.26
N ARG A 215 -23.75 -23.13 -18.65
CA ARG A 215 -22.99 -24.37 -18.36
C ARG A 215 -22.35 -24.41 -16.96
N ARG A 216 -22.19 -23.27 -16.28
CA ARG A 216 -21.66 -23.20 -14.89
C ARG A 216 -22.74 -23.32 -13.81
N GLY A 217 -24.00 -22.99 -14.11
CA GLY A 217 -25.13 -23.17 -13.19
C GLY A 217 -25.46 -24.64 -12.90
N ALA A 218 -25.34 -25.52 -13.89
CA ALA A 218 -25.61 -26.95 -13.71
C ALA A 218 -24.49 -27.71 -12.94
N ALA A 219 -23.24 -27.27 -13.05
CA ALA A 219 -22.10 -27.94 -12.41
C ALA A 219 -21.93 -27.61 -10.91
N SER A 220 -22.38 -26.43 -10.47
CA SER A 220 -22.25 -25.98 -9.07
C SER A 220 -23.24 -26.67 -8.12
N VAL A 221 -24.47 -26.95 -8.59
CA VAL A 221 -25.49 -27.66 -7.79
C VAL A 221 -25.12 -29.12 -7.54
N THR A 222 -24.54 -29.80 -8.55
CA THR A 222 -24.07 -31.20 -8.41
C THR A 222 -22.85 -31.31 -7.48
N GLY A 223 -21.93 -30.34 -7.54
CA GLY A 223 -20.76 -30.29 -6.65
C GLY A 223 -21.11 -30.04 -5.18
N GLN A 224 -22.10 -29.19 -4.91
CA GLN A 224 -22.54 -28.87 -3.55
C GLN A 224 -23.31 -30.02 -2.90
N ALA A 225 -24.12 -30.77 -3.67
CA ALA A 225 -24.79 -31.98 -3.20
C ALA A 225 -23.81 -33.13 -2.90
N GLY A 226 -22.76 -33.30 -3.72
CA GLY A 226 -21.68 -34.26 -3.48
C GLY A 226 -20.88 -33.94 -2.22
N ARG A 227 -20.57 -32.67 -1.99
CA ARG A 227 -19.82 -32.21 -0.80
C ARG A 227 -20.60 -32.41 0.50
N LYS A 228 -21.91 -32.15 0.50
CA LYS A 228 -22.81 -32.44 1.64
C LYS A 228 -22.96 -33.94 1.92
N ARG A 229 -22.98 -34.79 0.89
CA ARG A 229 -23.01 -36.25 1.06
C ARG A 229 -21.70 -36.80 1.62
N LEU A 230 -20.56 -36.22 1.24
CA LEU A 230 -19.25 -36.60 1.76
C LEU A 230 -19.05 -36.16 3.21
N SER A 231 -19.52 -34.95 3.60
CA SER A 231 -19.48 -34.51 4.99
C SER A 231 -20.37 -35.38 5.89
N ALA A 232 -21.59 -35.71 5.46
CA ALA A 232 -22.48 -36.58 6.21
C ALA A 232 -21.93 -38.01 6.38
N LYS A 233 -21.15 -38.51 5.41
CA LYS A 233 -20.45 -39.81 5.54
C LYS A 233 -19.28 -39.74 6.53
N ALA A 234 -18.54 -38.65 6.54
CA ALA A 234 -17.45 -38.43 7.50
C ALA A 234 -17.97 -38.32 8.94
N GLU A 235 -19.07 -37.59 9.16
CA GLU A 235 -19.71 -37.46 10.47
C GLU A 235 -20.21 -38.80 11.01
N ARG A 236 -20.79 -39.67 10.17
CA ARG A 236 -21.21 -41.03 10.60
C ARG A 236 -20.03 -41.91 11.02
N LEU A 237 -18.89 -41.81 10.31
CA LEU A 237 -17.69 -42.56 10.67
C LEU A 237 -17.07 -42.05 11.99
N LEU A 238 -17.17 -40.75 12.26
CA LEU A 238 -16.73 -40.17 13.53
C LEU A 238 -17.61 -40.64 14.70
N ASN A 239 -18.94 -40.66 14.52
CA ASN A 239 -19.84 -41.19 15.56
C ASN A 239 -19.60 -42.68 15.81
N SER A 240 -19.39 -43.48 14.75
CA SER A 240 -19.06 -44.91 14.92
C SER A 240 -17.72 -45.13 15.64
N LEU A 241 -16.76 -44.20 15.53
CA LEU A 241 -15.51 -44.27 16.26
C LEU A 241 -15.70 -43.95 17.75
N ALA A 242 -16.60 -43.02 18.06
CA ALA A 242 -16.97 -42.66 19.43
C ALA A 242 -17.69 -43.82 20.13
N ASP A 243 -18.64 -44.47 19.46
CA ASP A 243 -19.34 -45.65 20.01
C ASP A 243 -18.38 -46.82 20.28
N LEU A 244 -17.38 -47.01 19.41
CA LEU A 244 -16.36 -48.06 19.57
C LEU A 244 -15.41 -47.76 20.74
N ASP A 245 -15.02 -46.49 20.91
CA ASP A 245 -14.25 -46.04 22.07
C ASP A 245 -15.05 -46.21 23.39
N GLU A 246 -16.35 -45.97 23.38
CA GLU A 246 -17.24 -46.19 24.54
C GLU A 246 -17.41 -47.68 24.86
N LEU A 247 -17.56 -48.55 23.85
CA LEU A 247 -17.65 -50.00 24.04
C LEU A 247 -16.35 -50.63 24.55
N PHE A 248 -15.20 -50.08 24.16
CA PHE A 248 -13.90 -50.47 24.71
C PHE A 248 -13.72 -49.98 26.15
N ALA A 249 -14.11 -48.73 26.45
CA ALA A 249 -14.10 -48.20 27.81
C ALA A 249 -15.05 -48.98 28.74
N ALA A 250 -16.16 -49.50 28.21
CA ALA A 250 -17.08 -50.38 28.92
C ALA A 250 -16.57 -51.83 29.09
N GLY A 251 -15.36 -52.15 28.58
CA GLY A 251 -14.72 -53.46 28.70
C GLY A 251 -15.37 -54.59 27.89
N LYS A 252 -16.22 -54.25 26.92
CA LYS A 252 -17.02 -55.23 26.15
C LYS A 252 -16.32 -55.76 24.89
N ILE A 253 -15.12 -55.25 24.56
CA ILE A 253 -14.37 -55.62 23.36
C ILE A 253 -12.93 -55.99 23.75
N VAL A 254 -12.39 -57.04 23.15
CA VAL A 254 -11.00 -57.49 23.34
C VAL A 254 -10.05 -56.51 22.63
N GLU A 255 -8.98 -56.09 23.33
CA GLU A 255 -8.07 -55.01 22.90
C GLU A 255 -7.49 -55.20 21.49
N LYS A 256 -7.21 -56.46 21.10
CA LYS A 256 -6.68 -56.76 19.77
C LYS A 256 -7.68 -56.46 18.64
N ASP A 257 -8.96 -56.71 18.87
CA ASP A 257 -10.03 -56.46 17.90
C ASP A 257 -10.36 -54.96 17.83
N TYR A 258 -10.33 -54.28 18.97
CA TYR A 258 -10.44 -52.83 19.05
C TYR A 258 -9.42 -52.09 18.18
N TRP A 259 -8.13 -52.43 18.30
CA TRP A 259 -7.08 -51.77 17.52
C TRP A 259 -7.19 -52.04 16.02
N LYS A 260 -7.66 -53.22 15.64
CA LYS A 260 -7.89 -53.57 14.23
C LYS A 260 -9.04 -52.74 13.63
N GLU A 261 -10.19 -52.72 14.30
CA GLU A 261 -11.36 -51.98 13.82
C GLU A 261 -11.14 -50.46 13.83
N ARG A 262 -10.42 -49.95 14.84
CA ARG A 262 -10.06 -48.53 14.92
C ARG A 262 -9.17 -48.08 13.77
N LEU A 263 -8.23 -48.92 13.35
CA LEU A 263 -7.32 -48.62 12.24
C LEU A 263 -8.06 -48.66 10.90
N GLU A 264 -8.96 -49.63 10.71
CA GLU A 264 -9.81 -49.72 9.52
C GLU A 264 -10.75 -48.51 9.36
N LEU A 265 -11.37 -48.06 10.46
CA LEU A 265 -12.23 -46.87 10.45
C LEU A 265 -11.47 -45.58 10.14
N LYS A 266 -10.26 -45.43 10.70
CA LYS A 266 -9.37 -44.30 10.38
C LYS A 266 -8.94 -44.31 8.91
N ALA A 267 -8.58 -45.47 8.35
CA ALA A 267 -8.23 -45.60 6.94
C ALA A 267 -9.39 -45.18 6.03
N ARG A 268 -10.62 -45.63 6.34
CA ARG A 268 -11.83 -45.25 5.59
C ARG A 268 -12.18 -43.77 5.70
N LEU A 269 -11.86 -43.12 6.83
CA LEU A 269 -12.06 -41.68 7.02
C LEU A 269 -11.09 -40.88 6.15
N VAL A 270 -9.81 -41.27 6.15
CA VAL A 270 -8.78 -40.65 5.29
C VAL A 270 -9.11 -40.82 3.80
N GLU A 271 -9.61 -41.99 3.40
CA GLU A 271 -10.02 -42.25 2.03
C GLU A 271 -11.20 -41.35 1.60
N ASN A 272 -12.22 -41.17 2.46
CA ASN A 272 -13.35 -40.28 2.17
C ASN A 272 -12.92 -38.80 2.12
N LEU A 273 -12.00 -38.37 2.98
CA LEU A 273 -11.44 -37.01 2.93
C LEU A 273 -10.60 -36.78 1.67
N LYS A 274 -9.80 -37.76 1.27
CA LYS A 274 -9.00 -37.70 0.03
C LYS A 274 -9.88 -37.65 -1.22
N LYS A 275 -11.01 -38.38 -1.23
CA LYS A 275 -12.04 -38.30 -2.29
C LYS A 275 -12.78 -36.95 -2.32
N GLY A 276 -12.90 -36.27 -1.17
CA GLY A 276 -13.41 -34.89 -1.09
C GLY A 276 -12.42 -33.84 -1.58
N ALA A 277 -11.11 -34.10 -1.42
CA ALA A 277 -10.03 -33.22 -1.86
C ALA A 277 -9.67 -33.36 -3.36
N SER A 278 -10.17 -34.40 -4.05
CA SER A 278 -9.92 -34.63 -5.48
C SER A 278 -10.93 -33.95 -6.42
N LEU A 279 -11.67 -32.94 -5.95
CA LEU A 279 -12.24 -31.90 -6.83
C LEU A 279 -11.12 -30.90 -7.13
N PRO A 280 -10.96 -30.42 -8.37
CA PRO A 280 -9.70 -29.86 -8.85
C PRO A 280 -9.27 -28.69 -7.96
N LEU A 281 -8.31 -28.98 -7.07
CA LEU A 281 -7.35 -28.01 -6.61
C LEU A 281 -6.56 -27.65 -7.85
N GLU A 282 -7.08 -26.67 -8.57
CA GLU A 282 -6.29 -25.86 -9.48
C GLU A 282 -5.04 -25.50 -8.70
N SER A 283 -3.95 -26.05 -9.21
CA SER A 283 -2.59 -25.97 -8.72
C SER A 283 -2.28 -24.58 -8.15
N TYR A 284 -2.28 -24.46 -6.81
CA TYR A 284 -1.45 -23.48 -6.11
C TYR A 284 0.00 -24.00 -6.00
N ALA A 285 0.49 -24.72 -7.01
CA ALA A 285 1.85 -24.49 -7.47
C ALA A 285 1.79 -23.30 -8.44
N GLY A 286 1.90 -22.11 -7.87
CA GLY A 286 1.89 -20.83 -8.57
C GLY A 286 2.56 -19.77 -7.70
N ARG A 287 3.90 -19.78 -7.70
CA ARG A 287 4.86 -18.90 -7.01
C ARG A 287 5.06 -19.13 -5.51
N ARG A 288 6.06 -19.99 -5.21
CA ARG A 288 7.09 -19.58 -4.25
C ARG A 288 7.70 -18.28 -4.75
N ALA A 289 7.86 -17.29 -3.86
CA ALA A 289 8.92 -16.28 -3.79
C ALA A 289 9.32 -15.50 -5.08
N PRO A 290 9.67 -14.22 -4.93
CA PRO A 290 9.25 -13.17 -5.85
C PRO A 290 10.12 -13.10 -7.13
N GLN A 291 9.42 -12.83 -8.23
CA GLN A 291 9.84 -11.88 -9.27
C GLN A 291 8.68 -10.91 -9.47
#